data_AF-A0A970YJQ4-F1
#
_entry.id   AF-A0A970YJQ4-F1
#
_cell.length_a   1.000
_cell.length_b   1.000
_cell.length_c   1.000
_cell.angle_alpha   90.00
_cell.angle_beta   90.00
_cell.angle_gamma   90.00
#
_symmetry.space_group_name_H-M   'P 1'
#
loop_
_entity.id
_entity.type
_entity.pdbx_description
1 polymer ?
#
loop_
_entity_poly.entity_id
_entity_poly.type
_entity_poly.pdbx_seq_one_letter_code
_entity_poly.pdbx_strand_id
1 'polypeptide(L)'
;MAISSADIRRSFLEYFRDRGHTIVASAPLVPAGDPTLLFTNAGMVQFKGIFLGVEHPSYTRATTSQKCLRVSGKHNDLDNVGPSPRHHTFFEMLGNFSFGDYFKEEAIAYAYEYLTSVLKLDADRLSYTVYEDDDESYGLWQRTTGVGPERIHRLGAKSNFWSMGDTGPCGPNTEVMYDLGPEHCSCGDPTCSPALDNDCNRWLEIWNLVFMQYNMGADGSLSELPAKGVDTGLGLERVAAILQAGETNYDTDLFLPLMDKVQALLEHSDAQRAEHMVPYRVIADHTRAITFMVADGILPANEGRGYVLRLLLRRAARFGRMIGFADPFLSQVADVLIDSMGAHYTELPSRRDYILQVIHQEEERFQQTLSTGLTRLAELAGALKDEGATEVPGEEAFRLYDTYGFPIDLTVEVAQEAGLGVDMDGFRSAMQEQR
;
A
#
# COMPACT_ATOMS: atom_id res chain seq x y z
N MET A 1 -0.44 24.75 13.99
CA MET A 1 0.05 23.37 13.88
C MET A 1 -0.49 22.82 12.57
N ALA A 2 0.32 22.12 11.79
CA ALA A 2 -0.17 21.38 10.62
C ALA A 2 -1.24 20.37 11.06
N ILE A 3 -2.19 20.08 10.18
CA ILE A 3 -3.24 19.09 10.43
C ILE A 3 -2.62 17.69 10.52
N SER A 4 -2.94 16.94 11.59
CA SER A 4 -2.40 15.59 11.77
C SER A 4 -3.11 14.57 10.85
N SER A 5 -2.48 13.43 10.59
CA SER A 5 -3.11 12.30 9.91
C SER A 5 -4.39 11.84 10.61
N ALA A 6 -4.41 11.89 11.95
CA ALA A 6 -5.59 11.59 12.74
C ALA A 6 -6.72 12.60 12.54
N ASP A 7 -6.39 13.89 12.40
CA ASP A 7 -7.36 14.93 12.09
C ASP A 7 -7.91 14.78 10.67
N ILE A 8 -7.07 14.47 9.68
CA ILE A 8 -7.49 14.20 8.29
C ILE A 8 -8.45 13.01 8.25
N ARG A 9 -8.10 11.90 8.91
CA ARG A 9 -8.95 10.70 9.00
C ARG A 9 -10.31 11.06 9.60
N ARG A 10 -10.31 11.76 10.73
CA ARG A 10 -11.55 12.15 11.42
C ARG A 10 -12.38 13.09 10.56
N SER A 11 -11.78 14.13 9.97
CA SER A 11 -12.51 15.09 9.14
C SER A 11 -13.15 14.45 7.92
N PHE A 12 -12.50 13.45 7.32
CA PHE A 12 -13.06 12.70 6.19
C PHE A 12 -14.34 11.96 6.60
N LEU A 13 -14.26 11.17 7.69
CA LEU A 13 -15.39 10.38 8.17
C LEU A 13 -16.56 11.27 8.61
N GLU A 14 -16.26 12.38 9.28
CA GLU A 14 -17.28 13.35 9.72
C GLU A 14 -17.92 14.08 8.53
N TYR A 15 -17.12 14.49 7.54
CA TYR A 15 -17.59 15.15 6.33
C TYR A 15 -18.63 14.31 5.57
N PHE A 16 -18.40 13.00 5.45
CA PHE A 16 -19.34 12.08 4.81
C PHE A 16 -20.50 11.68 5.72
N ARG A 17 -20.28 11.55 7.04
CA ARG A 17 -21.38 11.36 7.99
C ARG A 17 -22.41 12.49 7.88
N ASP A 18 -21.94 13.73 7.80
CA ASP A 18 -22.80 14.91 7.69
C ASP A 18 -23.56 14.96 6.34
N ARG A 19 -23.18 14.11 5.37
CA ARG A 19 -23.86 13.86 4.08
C ARG A 19 -24.71 12.58 4.06
N GLY A 20 -24.96 12.01 5.23
CA GLY A 20 -25.83 10.84 5.40
C GLY A 20 -25.14 9.50 5.17
N HIS A 21 -23.81 9.45 5.10
CA HIS A 21 -23.07 8.19 5.06
C HIS A 21 -23.00 7.55 6.46
N THR A 22 -23.18 6.23 6.52
CA THR A 22 -22.91 5.48 7.74
C THR A 22 -21.40 5.30 7.89
N ILE A 23 -20.83 5.71 9.03
CA ILE A 23 -19.43 5.40 9.35
C ILE A 23 -19.37 3.89 9.67
N VAL A 24 -18.66 3.14 8.83
CA VAL A 24 -18.42 1.70 9.01
C VAL A 24 -16.96 1.51 9.46
N ALA A 25 -16.74 0.60 10.40
CA ALA A 25 -15.38 0.28 10.87
C ALA A 25 -14.55 -0.36 9.75
N SER A 26 -13.23 -0.19 9.79
CA SER A 26 -12.33 -0.94 8.89
C SER A 26 -12.57 -2.44 9.07
N ALA A 27 -12.72 -3.16 7.96
CA ALA A 27 -12.63 -4.61 7.98
C ALA A 27 -11.20 -5.06 8.33
N PRO A 28 -11.02 -6.30 8.83
CA PRO A 28 -9.69 -6.89 8.99
C PRO A 28 -8.93 -6.98 7.66
N LEU A 29 -7.60 -7.08 7.75
CA LEU A 29 -6.72 -7.35 6.60
C LEU A 29 -6.98 -8.71 5.97
N VAL A 30 -7.62 -9.64 6.68
CA VAL A 30 -8.08 -10.93 6.17
C VAL A 30 -9.51 -10.77 5.64
N PRO A 31 -9.73 -10.84 4.32
CA PRO A 31 -11.07 -10.73 3.74
C PRO A 31 -11.97 -11.86 4.24
N ALA A 32 -13.13 -11.51 4.79
CA ALA A 32 -14.12 -12.51 5.18
C ALA A 32 -14.81 -13.06 3.93
N GLY A 33 -14.84 -14.39 3.77
CA GLY A 33 -15.63 -15.04 2.72
C GLY A 33 -15.08 -14.92 1.29
N ASP A 34 -13.90 -14.35 1.08
CA ASP A 34 -13.25 -14.30 -0.24
C ASP A 34 -11.95 -15.11 -0.26
N PRO A 35 -11.95 -16.34 -0.82
CA PRO A 35 -10.75 -17.16 -0.91
C PRO A 35 -9.78 -16.70 -2.01
N THR A 36 -10.20 -15.81 -2.91
CA THR A 36 -9.38 -15.35 -4.04
C THR A 36 -8.45 -14.19 -3.67
N LEU A 37 -8.77 -13.47 -2.58
CA LEU A 37 -7.97 -12.36 -2.09
C LEU A 37 -7.13 -12.75 -0.89
N LEU A 38 -5.82 -12.55 -1.01
CA LEU A 38 -4.89 -12.81 0.08
C LEU A 38 -5.06 -11.76 1.19
N PHE A 39 -5.19 -10.48 0.85
CA PHE A 39 -5.41 -9.40 1.80
C PHE A 39 -6.42 -8.39 1.29
N THR A 40 -7.03 -7.66 2.20
CA THR A 40 -7.84 -6.48 1.89
C THR A 40 -6.95 -5.40 1.28
N ASN A 41 -7.12 -5.13 -0.02
CA ASN A 41 -6.28 -4.20 -0.80
C ASN A 41 -6.96 -2.85 -1.11
N ALA A 42 -8.25 -2.72 -0.80
CA ALA A 42 -9.08 -1.55 -1.03
C ALA A 42 -10.25 -1.46 -0.03
N GLY A 43 -10.81 -0.25 0.13
CA GLY A 43 -11.98 0.03 0.97
C GLY A 43 -13.23 -0.77 0.60
N MET A 44 -13.48 -0.95 -0.70
CA MET A 44 -14.66 -1.62 -1.24
C MET A 44 -14.74 -3.12 -0.96
N VAL A 45 -13.65 -3.77 -0.55
CA VAL A 45 -13.57 -5.23 -0.42
C VAL A 45 -14.66 -5.77 0.52
N GLN A 46 -14.87 -5.09 1.65
CA GLN A 46 -15.91 -5.45 2.63
C GLN A 46 -17.35 -5.20 2.13
N PHE A 47 -17.51 -4.44 1.04
CA PHE A 47 -18.80 -4.09 0.45
C PHE A 47 -19.07 -4.83 -0.87
N LYS A 48 -18.21 -5.79 -1.26
CA LYS A 48 -18.34 -6.58 -2.49
C LYS A 48 -19.72 -7.21 -2.61
N GLY A 49 -20.23 -7.83 -1.54
CA GLY A 49 -21.56 -8.45 -1.51
C GLY A 49 -22.70 -7.47 -1.76
N ILE A 50 -22.55 -6.22 -1.32
CA ILE A 50 -23.55 -5.16 -1.51
C ILE A 50 -23.57 -4.71 -2.97
N PHE A 51 -22.40 -4.45 -3.57
CA PHE A 51 -22.32 -4.08 -5.00
C PHE A 51 -22.89 -5.17 -5.91
N LEU A 52 -22.68 -6.44 -5.56
CA LEU A 52 -23.24 -7.58 -6.29
C LEU A 52 -24.74 -7.82 -6.01
N GLY A 53 -25.34 -7.07 -5.08
CA GLY A 53 -26.75 -7.23 -4.68
C GLY A 53 -27.04 -8.53 -3.91
N VAL A 54 -26.01 -9.16 -3.32
CA VAL A 54 -26.13 -10.35 -2.47
C VAL A 54 -26.40 -9.96 -1.01
N GLU A 55 -25.89 -8.80 -0.59
CA GLU A 55 -26.06 -8.25 0.75
C GLU A 55 -26.89 -6.97 0.71
N HIS A 56 -27.78 -6.81 1.71
CA HIS A 56 -28.71 -5.69 1.78
C HIS A 56 -28.67 -5.05 3.18
N PRO A 57 -27.68 -4.20 3.46
CA PRO A 57 -27.62 -3.47 4.72
C PRO A 57 -28.76 -2.44 4.82
N SER A 58 -28.95 -1.90 6.01
CA SER A 58 -29.97 -0.86 6.28
C SER A 58 -29.61 0.53 5.73
N TYR A 59 -28.39 0.71 5.24
CA TYR A 59 -27.87 1.97 4.68
C TYR A 59 -27.58 1.83 3.19
N THR A 60 -27.73 2.93 2.45
CA THR A 60 -27.38 3.02 1.02
C THR A 60 -26.07 3.79 0.78
N ARG A 61 -25.50 4.37 1.84
CA ARG A 61 -24.27 5.17 1.82
C ARG A 61 -23.37 4.77 2.99
N ALA A 62 -22.08 4.60 2.74
CA ALA A 62 -21.09 4.27 3.78
C ALA A 62 -19.79 5.04 3.64
N THR A 63 -19.06 5.25 4.73
CA THR A 63 -17.71 5.82 4.71
C THR A 63 -16.79 5.09 5.68
N THR A 64 -15.53 4.92 5.30
CA THR A 64 -14.54 4.13 6.07
C THR A 64 -13.15 4.73 5.98
N SER A 65 -12.31 4.41 6.98
CA SER A 65 -10.86 4.42 6.87
C SER A 65 -10.40 2.97 6.88
N GLN A 66 -10.15 2.39 5.70
CA GLN A 66 -9.84 0.97 5.57
C GLN A 66 -8.34 0.73 5.66
N LYS A 67 -7.94 -0.23 6.51
CA LYS A 67 -6.60 -0.83 6.52
C LYS A 67 -6.40 -1.62 5.22
N CYS A 68 -5.38 -1.27 4.44
CA CYS A 68 -5.08 -1.94 3.16
C CYS A 68 -3.67 -2.54 3.17
N LEU A 69 -3.50 -3.69 2.52
CA LEU A 69 -2.21 -4.32 2.30
C LEU A 69 -2.01 -4.71 0.83
N ARG A 70 -0.93 -4.24 0.20
CA ARG A 70 -0.58 -4.48 -1.22
C ARG A 70 0.80 -5.13 -1.37
N VAL A 71 0.80 -6.45 -1.22
CA VAL A 71 2.04 -7.27 -1.18
C VAL A 71 1.93 -8.54 -2.02
N SER A 72 0.88 -8.67 -2.83
CA SER A 72 0.61 -9.88 -3.60
C SER A 72 -0.41 -9.65 -4.72
N GLY A 73 -0.38 -10.49 -5.75
CA GLY A 73 -1.35 -10.46 -6.85
C GLY A 73 -1.19 -9.23 -7.74
N LYS A 74 -2.28 -8.77 -8.36
CA LYS A 74 -2.32 -7.59 -9.26
C LYS A 74 -1.81 -6.31 -8.58
N HIS A 75 -2.00 -6.19 -7.27
CA HIS A 75 -1.61 -5.01 -6.49
C HIS A 75 -0.48 -5.39 -5.52
N ASN A 76 0.75 -5.43 -6.05
CA ASN A 76 1.95 -5.74 -5.28
C ASN A 76 2.93 -4.56 -5.34
N ASP A 77 3.07 -3.85 -4.23
CA ASP A 77 3.95 -2.70 -4.08
C ASP A 77 5.25 -3.05 -3.33
N LEU A 78 5.47 -4.31 -2.98
CA LEU A 78 6.54 -4.74 -2.08
C LEU A 78 7.93 -4.22 -2.52
N ASP A 79 8.27 -4.35 -3.80
CA ASP A 79 9.59 -3.97 -4.31
C ASP A 79 9.77 -2.44 -4.41
N ASN A 80 8.66 -1.69 -4.41
CA ASN A 80 8.69 -0.22 -4.45
C ASN A 80 8.93 0.42 -3.07
N VAL A 81 8.63 -0.30 -1.99
CA VAL A 81 8.73 0.20 -0.61
C VAL A 81 10.18 0.48 -0.23
N GLY A 82 10.43 1.67 0.31
CA GLY A 82 11.75 2.16 0.68
C GLY A 82 12.31 3.15 -0.35
N PRO A 83 12.69 2.70 -1.57
CA PRO A 83 13.18 3.57 -2.62
C PRO A 83 12.14 4.59 -3.10
N SER A 84 10.87 4.17 -3.24
CA SER A 84 9.82 5.06 -3.70
C SER A 84 9.40 6.05 -2.61
N PRO A 85 9.10 7.32 -2.94
CA PRO A 85 8.61 8.30 -1.96
C PRO A 85 7.15 8.06 -1.51
N ARG A 86 6.39 7.19 -2.18
CA ARG A 86 4.92 7.13 -2.05
C ARG A 86 4.29 5.74 -1.93
N HIS A 87 5.06 4.67 -2.13
CA HIS A 87 4.56 3.29 -2.05
C HIS A 87 4.79 2.70 -0.66
N HIS A 88 3.80 1.91 -0.23
CA HIS A 88 3.72 1.28 1.09
C HIS A 88 3.21 -0.15 0.92
N THR A 89 3.62 -1.06 1.80
CA THR A 89 2.95 -2.36 1.90
C THR A 89 1.60 -2.17 2.58
N PHE A 90 1.57 -1.43 3.70
CA PHE A 90 0.39 -1.11 4.48
C PHE A 90 0.06 0.38 4.39
N PHE A 91 -1.19 0.70 4.11
CA PHE A 91 -1.67 2.07 4.06
C PHE A 91 -3.15 2.16 4.43
N GLU A 92 -3.64 3.39 4.63
CA GLU A 92 -5.06 3.63 4.90
C GLU A 92 -5.75 4.25 3.68
N MET A 93 -6.87 3.63 3.30
CA MET A 93 -7.73 4.11 2.24
C MET A 93 -8.99 4.74 2.84
N LEU A 94 -9.11 6.06 2.72
CA LEU A 94 -10.30 6.82 3.08
C LEU A 94 -11.30 6.71 1.93
N GLY A 95 -12.49 6.15 2.18
CA GLY A 95 -13.46 5.86 1.13
C GLY A 95 -14.87 6.30 1.47
N ASN A 96 -15.61 6.73 0.45
CA ASN A 96 -17.05 6.96 0.50
C ASN A 96 -17.76 6.12 -0.57
N PHE A 97 -18.81 5.42 -0.17
CA PHE A 97 -19.45 4.40 -0.97
C PHE A 97 -20.93 4.73 -1.16
N SER A 98 -21.43 4.49 -2.37
CA SER A 98 -22.84 4.60 -2.74
C SER A 98 -23.31 3.26 -3.29
N PHE A 99 -24.42 2.76 -2.75
CA PHE A 99 -25.04 1.50 -3.15
C PHE A 99 -26.41 1.78 -3.76
N GLY A 100 -26.44 2.08 -5.06
CA GLY A 100 -27.69 2.41 -5.76
C GLY A 100 -28.32 3.75 -5.34
N ASP A 101 -27.52 4.68 -4.83
CA ASP A 101 -28.00 5.96 -4.28
C ASP A 101 -27.55 7.15 -5.15
N TYR A 102 -26.45 7.83 -4.82
CA TYR A 102 -25.85 8.86 -5.67
C TYR A 102 -24.82 8.28 -6.64
N PHE A 103 -24.45 9.04 -7.67
CA PHE A 103 -23.51 8.58 -8.70
C PHE A 103 -22.43 9.63 -9.01
N LYS A 104 -22.07 9.81 -10.28
CA LYS A 104 -20.92 10.63 -10.71
C LYS A 104 -20.99 12.08 -10.25
N GLU A 105 -22.14 12.74 -10.38
CA GLU A 105 -22.27 14.17 -10.10
C GLU A 105 -21.96 14.50 -8.64
N GLU A 106 -22.63 13.83 -7.71
CA GLU A 106 -22.39 14.02 -6.28
C GLU A 106 -21.03 13.50 -5.85
N ALA A 107 -20.54 12.39 -6.43
CA ALA A 107 -19.22 11.86 -6.10
C ALA A 107 -18.11 12.88 -6.40
N ILE A 108 -18.14 13.48 -7.59
CA ILE A 108 -17.19 14.51 -8.03
C ILE A 108 -17.34 15.78 -7.18
N ALA A 109 -18.58 16.22 -6.93
CA ALA A 109 -18.84 17.40 -6.10
C ALA A 109 -18.32 17.21 -4.66
N TYR A 110 -18.58 16.04 -4.05
CA TYR A 110 -18.11 15.74 -2.70
C TYR A 110 -16.59 15.68 -2.62
N ALA A 111 -15.93 15.07 -3.61
CA ALA A 111 -14.47 14.99 -3.63
C ALA A 111 -13.85 16.38 -3.76
N TYR A 112 -14.34 17.19 -4.70
CA TYR A 112 -13.82 18.53 -4.91
C TYR A 112 -14.03 19.44 -3.69
N GLU A 113 -15.22 19.45 -3.10
CA GLU A 113 -15.52 20.23 -1.91
C GLU A 113 -14.65 19.79 -0.73
N TYR A 114 -14.48 18.49 -0.49
CA TYR A 114 -13.63 18.02 0.60
C TYR A 114 -12.18 18.49 0.43
N LEU A 115 -11.60 18.31 -0.76
CA LEU A 115 -10.21 18.70 -1.01
C LEU A 115 -10.00 20.22 -0.88
N THR A 116 -10.88 21.03 -1.47
CA THR A 116 -10.67 22.48 -1.59
C THR A 116 -11.26 23.30 -0.45
N SER A 117 -12.38 22.86 0.14
CA SER A 117 -13.08 23.62 1.18
C SER A 117 -12.75 23.11 2.58
N VAL A 118 -12.64 21.78 2.76
CA VAL A 118 -12.35 21.18 4.08
C VAL A 118 -10.84 21.12 4.32
N LEU A 119 -10.11 20.44 3.43
CA LEU A 119 -8.66 20.31 3.52
C LEU A 119 -7.91 21.55 3.06
N LYS A 120 -8.58 22.45 2.32
CA LYS A 120 -8.00 23.70 1.82
C LYS A 120 -6.76 23.49 0.97
N LEU A 121 -6.75 22.40 0.19
CA LEU A 121 -5.75 22.20 -0.84
C LEU A 121 -5.88 23.30 -1.89
N ASP A 122 -4.74 23.71 -2.44
CA ASP A 122 -4.69 24.65 -3.53
C ASP A 122 -5.34 24.03 -4.77
N ALA A 123 -6.49 24.57 -5.18
CA ALA A 123 -7.21 24.11 -6.37
C ALA A 123 -6.39 24.26 -7.64
N ASP A 124 -5.45 25.22 -7.69
CA ASP A 124 -4.53 25.42 -8.82
C ASP A 124 -3.45 24.34 -8.90
N ARG A 125 -3.36 23.43 -7.93
CA ARG A 125 -2.48 22.25 -8.00
C ARG A 125 -3.23 20.96 -8.34
N LEU A 126 -4.55 21.03 -8.53
CA LEU A 126 -5.36 19.86 -8.89
C LEU A 126 -5.51 19.73 -10.41
N SER A 127 -5.31 18.50 -10.87
CA SER A 127 -5.65 18.03 -12.22
C SER A 127 -6.47 16.74 -12.09
N TYR A 128 -7.17 16.37 -13.15
CA TYR A 128 -8.14 15.28 -13.15
C TYR A 128 -7.87 14.35 -14.32
N THR A 129 -8.00 13.04 -14.12
CA THR A 129 -7.99 12.04 -15.18
C THR A 129 -9.38 11.42 -15.29
N VAL A 130 -9.83 11.09 -16.50
CA VAL A 130 -11.10 10.40 -16.76
C VAL A 130 -10.90 9.31 -17.79
N TYR A 131 -11.78 8.31 -17.78
CA TYR A 131 -11.78 7.27 -18.81
C TYR A 131 -12.02 7.89 -20.19
N GLU A 132 -11.32 7.41 -21.21
CA GLU A 132 -11.32 7.99 -22.56
C GLU A 132 -12.73 8.17 -23.15
N ASP A 133 -13.62 7.22 -22.87
CA ASP A 133 -15.02 7.21 -23.33
C ASP A 133 -16.03 7.82 -22.31
N ASP A 134 -15.57 8.36 -21.18
CA ASP A 134 -16.45 8.92 -20.13
C ASP A 134 -16.62 10.44 -20.26
N ASP A 135 -17.41 10.86 -21.26
CA ASP A 135 -17.78 12.26 -21.49
C ASP A 135 -18.56 12.90 -20.33
N GLU A 136 -19.29 12.09 -19.56
CA GLU A 136 -20.10 12.54 -18.44
C GLU A 136 -19.20 13.05 -17.31
N SER A 137 -18.20 12.26 -16.91
CA SER A 137 -17.24 12.64 -15.86
C SER A 137 -16.39 13.84 -16.29
N TYR A 138 -15.97 13.89 -17.57
CA TYR A 138 -15.26 15.04 -18.13
C TYR A 138 -16.09 16.33 -17.97
N GLY A 139 -17.35 16.30 -18.41
CA GLY A 139 -18.25 17.44 -18.32
C GLY A 139 -18.57 17.85 -16.88
N LEU A 140 -18.66 16.88 -15.96
CA LEU A 140 -18.89 17.13 -14.54
C LEU A 140 -17.70 17.83 -13.88
N TRP A 141 -16.47 17.39 -14.13
CA TRP A 141 -15.28 18.10 -13.64
C TRP A 141 -15.22 19.53 -14.16
N GLN A 142 -15.47 19.73 -15.47
CA GLN A 142 -15.48 21.06 -16.06
C GLN A 142 -16.51 21.98 -15.40
N ARG A 143 -17.74 21.48 -15.15
CA ARG A 143 -18.80 22.26 -14.47
C ARG A 143 -18.49 22.53 -13.00
N THR A 144 -17.93 21.55 -12.30
CA THR A 144 -17.67 21.62 -10.85
C THR A 144 -16.51 22.57 -10.53
N THR A 145 -15.48 22.58 -11.37
CA THR A 145 -14.20 23.25 -11.09
C THR A 145 -13.97 24.51 -11.94
N GLY A 146 -14.63 24.61 -13.09
CA GLY A 146 -14.41 25.68 -14.06
C GLY A 146 -13.11 25.57 -14.85
N VAL A 147 -12.31 24.51 -14.66
CA VAL A 147 -11.02 24.35 -15.36
C VAL A 147 -11.19 23.86 -16.80
N GLY A 148 -10.19 24.16 -17.64
CA GLY A 148 -10.18 23.77 -19.04
C GLY A 148 -9.55 22.39 -19.33
N PRO A 149 -9.43 22.03 -20.62
CA PRO A 149 -8.85 20.75 -21.06
C PRO A 149 -7.40 20.55 -20.64
N GLU A 150 -6.68 21.62 -20.26
CA GLU A 150 -5.31 21.55 -19.77
C GLU A 150 -5.16 20.89 -18.39
N ARG A 151 -6.27 20.71 -17.65
CA ARG A 151 -6.31 20.05 -16.34
C ARG A 151 -7.21 18.82 -16.28
N ILE A 152 -7.91 18.47 -17.36
CA ILE A 152 -8.79 17.29 -17.42
C ILE A 152 -8.30 16.39 -18.56
N HIS A 153 -7.65 15.29 -18.19
CA HIS A 153 -6.97 14.40 -19.13
C HIS A 153 -7.77 13.12 -19.33
N ARG A 154 -7.85 12.65 -20.57
CA ARG A 154 -8.48 11.37 -20.92
C ARG A 154 -7.41 10.30 -21.00
N LEU A 155 -7.54 9.22 -20.23
CA LEU A 155 -6.65 8.06 -20.29
C LEU A 155 -7.42 6.78 -20.63
N GLY A 156 -6.70 5.80 -21.16
CA GLY A 156 -7.26 4.50 -21.52
C GLY A 156 -7.50 3.59 -20.32
N ALA A 157 -7.94 2.37 -20.62
CA ALA A 157 -8.38 1.39 -19.62
C ALA A 157 -7.30 0.97 -18.61
N LYS A 158 -6.01 1.14 -18.94
CA LYS A 158 -4.90 0.85 -18.03
C LYS A 158 -4.98 1.69 -16.74
N SER A 159 -5.41 2.96 -16.85
CA SER A 159 -5.37 3.93 -15.74
C SER A 159 -6.77 4.32 -15.28
N ASN A 160 -7.71 4.49 -16.21
CA ASN A 160 -9.06 4.93 -15.89
C ASN A 160 -10.15 3.85 -16.11
N PHE A 161 -9.80 2.58 -15.96
CA PHE A 161 -10.78 1.52 -15.74
C PHE A 161 -10.37 0.63 -14.56
N TRP A 162 -11.13 0.70 -13.47
CA TRP A 162 -10.77 0.01 -12.23
C TRP A 162 -11.45 -1.35 -12.11
N SER A 163 -10.70 -2.35 -11.63
CA SER A 163 -11.23 -3.67 -11.23
C SER A 163 -10.59 -4.13 -9.92
N MET A 164 -11.40 -4.78 -9.07
CA MET A 164 -10.99 -5.31 -7.75
C MET A 164 -9.90 -6.39 -7.85
N GLY A 165 -9.99 -7.17 -8.92
CA GLY A 165 -9.10 -8.28 -9.27
C GLY A 165 -9.43 -8.76 -10.67
N ASP A 166 -9.18 -10.05 -10.93
CA ASP A 166 -9.49 -10.69 -12.22
C ASP A 166 -10.99 -10.91 -12.45
N THR A 167 -11.79 -10.85 -11.37
CA THR A 167 -13.26 -10.92 -11.43
C THR A 167 -13.87 -9.97 -10.40
N GLY A 168 -15.17 -9.66 -10.53
CA GLY A 168 -15.93 -8.89 -9.56
C GLY A 168 -16.34 -7.49 -10.05
N PRO A 169 -16.88 -6.65 -9.13
CA PRO A 169 -17.31 -5.30 -9.46
C PRO A 169 -16.19 -4.44 -10.06
N CYS A 170 -16.51 -3.70 -11.11
CA CYS A 170 -15.60 -2.84 -11.86
C CYS A 170 -16.36 -1.71 -12.58
N GLY A 171 -15.59 -0.76 -13.14
CA GLY A 171 -16.14 0.33 -13.93
C GLY A 171 -15.10 1.40 -14.29
N PRO A 172 -15.50 2.37 -15.11
CA PRO A 172 -14.66 3.54 -15.38
C PRO A 172 -14.43 4.32 -14.09
N ASN A 173 -13.26 4.95 -13.98
CA ASN A 173 -12.92 5.79 -12.84
C ASN A 173 -12.38 7.14 -13.29
N THR A 174 -12.39 8.08 -12.36
CA THR A 174 -11.71 9.37 -12.48
C THR A 174 -10.81 9.56 -11.28
N GLU A 175 -9.62 10.13 -11.51
CA GLU A 175 -8.65 10.35 -10.44
C GLU A 175 -8.36 11.83 -10.28
N VAL A 176 -8.12 12.24 -9.04
CA VAL A 176 -7.61 13.56 -8.70
C VAL A 176 -6.10 13.46 -8.51
N MET A 177 -5.38 14.21 -9.32
CA MET A 177 -3.93 14.31 -9.35
C MET A 177 -3.49 15.63 -8.71
N TYR A 178 -2.51 15.57 -7.81
CA TYR A 178 -1.90 16.74 -7.20
C TYR A 178 -0.53 17.01 -7.83
N ASP A 179 -0.33 18.23 -8.33
CA ASP A 179 0.95 18.70 -8.85
C ASP A 179 1.90 19.02 -7.69
N LEU A 180 2.87 18.14 -7.40
CA LEU A 180 3.89 18.35 -6.38
C LEU A 180 4.90 19.45 -6.75
N GLY A 181 4.95 19.89 -8.00
CA GLY A 181 5.81 20.97 -8.48
C GLY A 181 6.85 20.49 -9.51
N PRO A 182 7.32 21.37 -10.42
CA PRO A 182 8.32 21.03 -11.43
C PRO A 182 9.62 20.42 -10.88
N GLU A 183 10.01 20.76 -9.66
CA GLU A 183 11.18 20.25 -8.94
C GLU A 183 11.10 18.73 -8.67
N HIS A 184 9.88 18.17 -8.64
CA HIS A 184 9.65 16.73 -8.48
C HIS A 184 9.54 16.00 -9.83
N CYS A 185 9.75 16.68 -10.97
CA CYS A 185 9.64 16.06 -12.29
C CYS A 185 10.78 15.05 -12.51
N SER A 186 10.44 13.76 -12.65
CA SER A 186 11.40 12.68 -12.90
C SER A 186 11.45 12.20 -14.35
N CYS A 187 10.52 12.64 -15.21
CA CYS A 187 10.46 12.20 -16.61
C CYS A 187 11.26 13.08 -17.58
N GLY A 188 11.68 14.29 -17.16
CA GLY A 188 12.42 15.24 -18.00
C GLY A 188 11.62 15.82 -19.17
N ASP A 189 10.33 15.51 -19.27
CA ASP A 189 9.45 16.01 -20.33
C ASP A 189 8.99 17.45 -20.02
N PRO A 190 9.25 18.45 -20.87
CA PRO A 190 8.80 19.82 -20.67
C PRO A 190 7.26 19.96 -20.68
N THR A 191 6.55 18.97 -21.21
CA THR A 191 5.08 18.88 -21.24
C THR A 191 4.52 17.95 -20.15
N CYS A 192 5.33 17.62 -19.13
CA CYS A 192 4.95 16.75 -18.02
C CYS A 192 3.58 17.09 -17.45
N SER A 193 2.65 16.16 -17.63
CA SER A 193 1.26 16.21 -17.18
C SER A 193 0.77 14.79 -16.86
N PRO A 194 -0.36 14.63 -16.14
CA PRO A 194 -0.95 13.31 -15.91
C PRO A 194 -1.30 12.57 -17.21
N ALA A 195 -1.52 13.29 -18.32
CA ALA A 195 -1.79 12.70 -19.63
C ALA A 195 -0.69 11.77 -20.16
N LEU A 196 0.55 11.90 -19.66
CA LEU A 196 1.66 11.07 -20.10
C LEU A 196 1.63 9.64 -19.53
N ASP A 197 0.86 9.39 -18.46
CA ASP A 197 0.74 8.06 -17.81
C ASP A 197 2.10 7.34 -17.61
N ASN A 198 3.10 8.08 -17.15
CA ASN A 198 4.51 7.64 -17.10
C ASN A 198 5.12 7.60 -15.69
N ASP A 199 4.28 7.55 -14.66
CA ASP A 199 4.68 7.45 -13.25
C ASP A 199 5.61 8.56 -12.73
N CYS A 200 5.61 9.72 -13.40
CA CYS A 200 6.42 10.86 -13.00
C CYS A 200 6.15 11.29 -11.55
N ASN A 201 7.22 11.50 -10.77
CA ASN A 201 7.13 11.84 -9.35
C ASN A 201 6.46 13.18 -9.05
N ARG A 202 6.29 14.05 -10.06
CA ARG A 202 5.57 15.32 -9.92
C ARG A 202 4.07 15.13 -9.69
N TRP A 203 3.45 14.14 -10.32
CA TRP A 203 2.00 13.98 -10.30
C TRP A 203 1.60 12.89 -9.31
N LEU A 204 1.05 13.29 -8.17
CA LEU A 204 0.61 12.37 -7.12
C LEU A 204 -0.90 12.16 -7.23
N GLU A 205 -1.32 10.94 -7.58
CA GLU A 205 -2.71 10.53 -7.45
C GLU A 205 -3.10 10.56 -5.95
N ILE A 206 -4.08 11.38 -5.58
CA ILE A 206 -4.52 11.50 -4.17
C ILE A 206 -5.87 10.85 -3.91
N TRP A 207 -6.74 10.77 -4.92
CA TRP A 207 -8.08 10.22 -4.77
C TRP A 207 -8.58 9.60 -6.07
N ASN A 208 -8.97 8.33 -6.02
CA ASN A 208 -9.63 7.63 -7.12
C ASN A 208 -11.14 7.51 -6.85
N LEU A 209 -11.97 7.87 -7.83
CA LEU A 209 -13.43 7.76 -7.81
C LEU A 209 -13.87 6.77 -8.88
N VAL A 210 -14.28 5.57 -8.47
CA VAL A 210 -14.71 4.47 -9.32
C VAL A 210 -16.23 4.45 -9.43
N PHE A 211 -16.72 4.40 -10.67
CA PHE A 211 -18.15 4.35 -10.98
C PHE A 211 -18.56 2.93 -11.30
N MET A 212 -18.88 2.17 -10.24
CA MET A 212 -19.26 0.76 -10.31
C MET A 212 -20.51 0.57 -11.17
N GLN A 213 -20.33 -0.11 -12.30
CA GLN A 213 -21.40 -0.34 -13.29
C GLN A 213 -21.43 -1.78 -13.78
N TYR A 214 -20.30 -2.48 -13.70
CA TYR A 214 -20.14 -3.82 -14.26
C TYR A 214 -19.63 -4.82 -13.23
N ASN A 215 -19.89 -6.09 -13.48
CA ASN A 215 -19.25 -7.23 -12.85
C ASN A 215 -18.48 -8.00 -13.93
N MET A 216 -17.17 -8.15 -13.71
CA MET A 216 -16.26 -8.84 -14.62
C MET A 216 -16.26 -10.35 -14.32
N GLY A 217 -16.60 -11.14 -15.34
CA GLY A 217 -16.53 -12.60 -15.32
C GLY A 217 -15.11 -13.12 -15.51
N ALA A 218 -14.90 -14.41 -15.24
CA ALA A 218 -13.59 -15.06 -15.35
C ALA A 218 -13.04 -15.12 -16.80
N ASP A 219 -13.91 -14.98 -17.80
CA ASP A 219 -13.57 -14.87 -19.21
C ASP A 219 -13.33 -13.42 -19.67
N GLY A 220 -13.37 -12.46 -18.74
CA GLY A 220 -13.26 -11.03 -19.01
C GLY A 220 -14.55 -10.38 -19.51
N SER A 221 -15.67 -11.11 -19.59
CA SER A 221 -16.96 -10.53 -19.98
C SER A 221 -17.49 -9.56 -18.92
N LEU A 222 -18.11 -8.47 -19.37
CA LEU A 222 -18.73 -7.46 -18.51
C LEU A 222 -20.25 -7.64 -18.48
N SER A 223 -20.80 -7.83 -17.28
CA SER A 223 -22.24 -7.88 -17.03
C SER A 223 -22.66 -6.67 -16.19
N GLU A 224 -23.85 -6.11 -16.40
CA GLU A 224 -24.30 -4.96 -15.60
C GLU A 224 -24.56 -5.34 -14.14
N LEU A 225 -24.18 -4.47 -13.21
CA LEU A 225 -24.54 -4.61 -11.79
C LEU A 225 -26.04 -4.34 -11.59
N PRO A 226 -26.66 -4.93 -10.55
CA PRO A 226 -28.09 -4.71 -10.25
C PRO A 226 -28.44 -3.23 -10.00
N ALA A 227 -27.46 -2.47 -9.49
CA ALA A 227 -27.54 -1.02 -9.35
C ALA A 227 -26.16 -0.41 -9.58
N LYS A 228 -26.12 0.80 -10.15
CA LYS A 228 -24.89 1.59 -10.23
C LYS A 228 -24.47 2.04 -8.83
N GLY A 229 -23.17 2.15 -8.61
CA GLY A 229 -22.62 2.55 -7.32
C GLY A 229 -21.37 3.40 -7.45
N VAL A 230 -20.94 3.94 -6.32
CA VAL A 230 -19.70 4.71 -6.22
C VAL A 230 -18.82 4.02 -5.21
N ASP A 231 -17.55 3.87 -5.57
CA ASP A 231 -16.46 3.47 -4.69
C ASP A 231 -15.37 4.52 -4.81
N THR A 232 -14.85 5.01 -3.70
CA THR A 232 -13.72 5.95 -3.73
C THR A 232 -12.61 5.50 -2.80
N GLY A 233 -11.38 5.85 -3.17
CA GLY A 233 -10.21 5.61 -2.34
C GLY A 233 -9.26 6.80 -2.37
N LEU A 234 -9.15 7.49 -1.23
CA LEU A 234 -8.16 8.54 -0.98
C LEU A 234 -7.06 7.97 -0.09
N GLY A 235 -5.80 8.11 -0.51
CA GLY A 235 -4.65 7.65 0.26
C GLY A 235 -4.33 8.61 1.40
N LEU A 236 -4.57 8.19 2.65
CA LEU A 236 -4.36 9.05 3.83
C LEU A 236 -2.92 9.57 3.89
N GLU A 237 -1.93 8.68 3.70
CA GLU A 237 -0.50 9.00 3.75
C GLU A 237 -0.11 10.03 2.70
N ARG A 238 -0.70 9.95 1.50
CA ARG A 238 -0.43 10.86 0.38
C ARG A 238 -0.93 12.27 0.70
N VAL A 239 -2.15 12.38 1.21
CA VAL A 239 -2.75 13.68 1.56
C VAL A 239 -2.11 14.27 2.81
N ALA A 240 -1.73 13.43 3.79
CA ALA A 240 -0.98 13.87 4.96
C ALA A 240 0.36 14.50 4.58
N ALA A 241 1.12 13.90 3.64
CA ALA A 241 2.38 14.48 3.16
C ALA A 241 2.19 15.87 2.58
N ILE A 242 1.16 16.07 1.74
CA ILE A 242 0.86 17.39 1.16
C ILE A 242 0.56 18.41 2.27
N LEU A 243 -0.35 18.08 3.19
CA LEU A 243 -0.84 19.01 4.22
C LEU A 243 0.19 19.30 5.32
N GLN A 244 1.16 18.40 5.51
CA GLN A 244 2.26 18.56 6.45
C GLN A 244 3.53 19.12 5.78
N ALA A 245 3.46 19.44 4.48
CA ALA A 245 4.58 19.90 3.67
C ALA A 245 5.78 18.93 3.68
N GLY A 246 5.51 17.62 3.71
CA GLY A 246 6.51 16.57 3.57
C GLY A 246 6.89 16.35 2.11
N GLU A 247 8.17 16.05 1.84
CA GLU A 247 8.64 15.73 0.49
C GLU A 247 8.19 14.33 0.04
N THR A 248 7.99 13.43 1.00
CA THR A 248 7.57 12.04 0.79
C THR A 248 6.49 11.64 1.80
N ASN A 249 5.81 10.53 1.56
CA ASN A 249 4.84 9.99 2.51
C ASN A 249 5.48 9.65 3.88
N TYR A 250 6.79 9.42 3.90
CA TYR A 250 7.56 9.07 5.10
C TYR A 250 7.88 10.28 5.99
N ASP A 251 7.65 11.51 5.49
CA ASP A 251 7.89 12.76 6.20
C ASP A 251 6.64 13.24 6.95
N THR A 252 5.84 12.29 7.45
CA THR A 252 4.56 12.56 8.12
C THR A 252 4.54 12.05 9.55
N ASP A 253 3.56 12.53 10.33
CA ASP A 253 3.27 12.04 11.67
C ASP A 253 2.94 10.53 11.75
N LEU A 254 2.67 9.88 10.62
CA LEU A 254 2.47 8.42 10.53
C LEU A 254 3.80 7.63 10.53
N PHE A 255 4.90 8.22 10.07
CA PHE A 255 6.17 7.51 9.84
C PHE A 255 7.33 8.07 10.63
N LEU A 256 7.42 9.39 10.80
CA LEU A 256 8.51 10.04 11.52
C LEU A 256 8.71 9.46 12.92
N PRO A 257 7.67 9.22 13.76
CA PRO A 257 7.88 8.62 15.08
C PRO A 257 8.51 7.22 15.04
N LEU A 258 8.19 6.43 14.02
CA LEU A 258 8.77 5.09 13.84
C LEU A 258 10.24 5.18 13.44
N MET A 259 10.56 6.07 12.49
CA MET A 259 11.92 6.31 12.05
C MET A 259 12.78 6.95 13.15
N ASP A 260 12.21 7.84 13.96
CA ASP A 260 12.87 8.45 15.12
C ASP A 260 13.19 7.39 16.17
N LYS A 261 12.28 6.43 16.39
CA LYS A 261 12.54 5.28 17.27
C LYS A 261 13.70 4.43 16.76
N VAL A 262 13.75 4.14 15.45
CA VAL A 262 14.88 3.43 14.83
C VAL A 262 16.19 4.21 15.02
N GLN A 263 16.17 5.52 14.78
CA GLN A 263 17.33 6.39 14.94
C GLN A 263 17.86 6.39 16.37
N ALA A 264 16.95 6.51 17.34
CA ALA A 264 17.29 6.52 18.76
C ALA A 264 17.89 5.19 19.24
N LEU A 265 17.39 4.05 18.75
CA LEU A 265 17.91 2.74 19.13
C LEU A 265 19.32 2.47 18.60
N LEU A 266 19.68 3.06 17.45
CA LEU A 266 21.00 2.94 16.85
C LEU A 266 21.97 4.05 17.27
N GLU A 267 21.48 5.07 17.98
CA GLU A 267 22.23 6.30 18.29
C GLU A 267 22.79 6.97 17.02
N HIS A 268 22.07 6.87 15.89
CA HIS A 268 22.48 7.45 14.63
C HIS A 268 22.31 8.98 14.62
N SER A 269 23.31 9.67 14.09
CA SER A 269 23.18 11.08 13.69
C SER A 269 22.21 11.25 12.52
N ASP A 270 21.72 12.47 12.29
CA ASP A 270 20.87 12.78 11.14
C ASP A 270 21.55 12.47 9.80
N ALA A 271 22.88 12.64 9.73
CA ALA A 271 23.65 12.28 8.55
C ALA A 271 23.63 10.77 8.28
N GLN A 272 23.78 9.94 9.31
CA GLN A 272 23.69 8.47 9.18
C GLN A 272 22.27 8.02 8.82
N ARG A 273 21.23 8.66 9.38
CA ARG A 273 19.85 8.40 8.96
C ARG A 273 19.63 8.76 7.49
N ALA A 274 20.16 9.89 7.02
CA ALA A 274 20.07 10.30 5.62
C ALA A 274 20.77 9.32 4.67
N GLU A 275 21.97 8.84 5.03
CA GLU A 275 22.69 7.81 4.28
C GLU A 275 21.92 6.48 4.20
N HIS A 276 21.15 6.16 5.24
CA HIS A 276 20.39 4.92 5.36
C HIS A 276 18.88 5.09 5.16
N MET A 277 18.46 6.10 4.39
CA MET A 277 17.04 6.46 4.30
C MET A 277 16.15 5.30 3.82
N VAL A 278 16.60 4.50 2.84
CA VAL A 278 15.84 3.33 2.35
C VAL A 278 15.59 2.30 3.47
N PRO A 279 16.62 1.79 4.19
CA PRO A 279 16.40 0.94 5.35
C PRO A 279 15.40 1.50 6.38
N TYR A 280 15.50 2.78 6.73
CA TYR A 280 14.60 3.42 7.70
C TYR A 280 13.14 3.38 7.22
N ARG A 281 12.91 3.69 5.93
CA ARG A 281 11.59 3.65 5.30
C ARG A 281 11.01 2.25 5.25
N VAL A 282 11.80 1.25 4.85
CA VAL A 282 11.37 -0.16 4.81
C VAL A 282 10.99 -0.65 6.20
N ILE A 283 11.83 -0.38 7.20
CA ILE A 283 11.56 -0.76 8.59
C ILE A 283 10.25 -0.15 9.09
N ALA A 284 10.07 1.17 8.87
CA ALA A 284 8.87 1.87 9.32
C ALA A 284 7.60 1.31 8.64
N ASP A 285 7.60 1.17 7.31
CA ASP A 285 6.47 0.61 6.55
C ASP A 285 6.15 -0.84 6.96
N HIS A 286 7.14 -1.72 6.93
CA HIS A 286 6.91 -3.14 7.20
C HIS A 286 6.46 -3.35 8.66
N THR A 287 6.97 -2.57 9.61
CA THR A 287 6.49 -2.64 11.00
C THR A 287 5.01 -2.28 11.10
N ARG A 288 4.50 -1.34 10.29
CA ARG A 288 3.05 -1.07 10.20
C ARG A 288 2.28 -2.29 9.74
N ALA A 289 2.68 -2.87 8.61
CA ALA A 289 2.04 -4.07 8.08
C ALA A 289 2.05 -5.23 9.10
N ILE A 290 3.22 -5.56 9.65
CA ILE A 290 3.41 -6.66 10.61
C ILE A 290 2.50 -6.47 11.83
N THR A 291 2.48 -5.27 12.42
CA THR A 291 1.68 -4.97 13.63
C THR A 291 0.20 -5.20 13.37
N PHE A 292 -0.34 -4.66 12.28
CA PHE A 292 -1.75 -4.84 11.93
C PHE A 292 -2.10 -6.28 11.53
N MET A 293 -1.20 -6.97 10.84
CA MET A 293 -1.41 -8.38 10.49
C MET A 293 -1.54 -9.24 11.74
N VAL A 294 -0.65 -9.07 12.73
CA VAL A 294 -0.72 -9.79 14.00
C VAL A 294 -1.94 -9.37 14.81
N ALA A 295 -2.29 -8.08 14.81
CA ALA A 295 -3.49 -7.57 15.47
C ALA A 295 -4.77 -8.22 14.91
N ASP A 296 -4.83 -8.44 13.59
CA ASP A 296 -5.94 -9.13 12.91
C ASP A 296 -5.86 -10.67 12.99
N GLY A 297 -4.90 -11.21 13.75
CA GLY A 297 -4.80 -12.63 14.09
C GLY A 297 -3.96 -13.48 13.14
N ILE A 298 -3.19 -12.87 12.23
CA ILE A 298 -2.26 -13.60 11.36
C ILE A 298 -1.02 -13.98 12.16
N LEU A 299 -0.63 -15.24 12.08
CA LEU A 299 0.57 -15.78 12.72
C LEU A 299 1.64 -16.14 11.69
N PRO A 300 2.94 -16.03 12.04
CA PRO A 300 4.04 -16.50 11.20
C PRO A 300 3.85 -17.97 10.77
N ALA A 301 3.87 -18.24 9.46
CA ALA A 301 3.67 -19.61 8.94
C ALA A 301 4.38 -19.84 7.59
N ASN A 302 4.56 -21.11 7.20
CA ASN A 302 5.25 -21.49 5.96
C ASN A 302 4.48 -21.24 4.66
N GLU A 303 3.19 -20.95 4.73
CA GLU A 303 2.33 -20.80 3.55
C GLU A 303 1.31 -19.68 3.76
N GLY A 304 0.72 -19.22 2.66
CA GLY A 304 -0.37 -18.24 2.65
C GLY A 304 -0.04 -16.93 3.36
N ARG A 305 -0.99 -16.40 4.12
CA ARG A 305 -0.88 -15.10 4.79
C ARG A 305 0.23 -15.05 5.83
N GLY A 306 0.47 -16.17 6.53
CA GLY A 306 1.53 -16.27 7.53
C GLY A 306 2.93 -16.30 6.90
N TYR A 307 3.05 -16.73 5.64
CA TYR A 307 4.30 -16.60 4.89
C TYR A 307 4.62 -15.15 4.61
N VAL A 308 3.63 -14.39 4.14
CA VAL A 308 3.79 -12.96 3.86
C VAL A 308 4.16 -12.17 5.12
N LEU A 309 3.55 -12.48 6.27
CA LEU A 309 3.95 -11.88 7.55
C LEU A 309 5.45 -12.09 7.83
N ARG A 310 5.94 -13.33 7.64
CA ARG A 310 7.36 -13.63 7.82
C ARG A 310 8.25 -12.95 6.80
N LEU A 311 7.83 -12.89 5.54
CA LEU A 311 8.55 -12.16 4.50
C LEU A 311 8.79 -10.69 4.92
N LEU A 312 7.73 -9.98 5.31
CA LEU A 312 7.84 -8.57 5.73
C LEU A 312 8.71 -8.42 6.98
N LEU A 313 8.53 -9.27 7.99
CA LEU A 313 9.32 -9.23 9.22
C LEU A 313 10.80 -9.49 8.95
N ARG A 314 11.12 -10.51 8.16
CA ARG A 314 12.50 -10.89 7.84
C ARG A 314 13.19 -9.85 6.97
N ARG A 315 12.46 -9.23 6.05
CA ARG A 315 12.97 -8.12 5.24
C ARG A 315 13.25 -6.88 6.09
N ALA A 316 12.35 -6.51 7.00
CA ALA A 316 12.59 -5.42 7.95
C ALA A 316 13.79 -5.71 8.86
N ALA A 317 13.91 -6.93 9.39
CA ALA A 317 15.04 -7.35 10.22
C ALA A 317 16.37 -7.34 9.45
N ARG A 318 16.37 -7.75 8.17
CA ARG A 318 17.54 -7.67 7.27
C ARG A 318 18.00 -6.23 7.09
N PHE A 319 17.09 -5.31 6.76
CA PHE A 319 17.42 -3.89 6.64
C PHE A 319 17.91 -3.31 7.96
N GLY A 320 17.34 -3.73 9.10
CA GLY A 320 17.86 -3.40 10.42
C GLY A 320 19.30 -3.85 10.64
N ARG A 321 19.62 -5.08 10.23
CA ARG A 321 20.99 -5.63 10.28
C ARG A 321 21.97 -4.81 9.43
N MET A 322 21.56 -4.36 8.25
CA MET A 322 22.39 -3.56 7.35
C MET A 322 22.78 -2.21 7.97
N ILE A 323 21.96 -1.65 8.85
CA ILE A 323 22.19 -0.34 9.48
C ILE A 323 22.70 -0.46 10.92
N GLY A 324 23.07 -1.66 11.38
CA GLY A 324 23.82 -1.84 12.62
C GLY A 324 23.09 -2.56 13.76
N PHE A 325 21.83 -2.97 13.61
CA PHE A 325 21.18 -3.76 14.65
C PHE A 325 21.85 -5.14 14.81
N ALA A 326 22.06 -5.52 16.07
CA ALA A 326 22.55 -6.84 16.47
C ALA A 326 21.47 -7.68 17.17
N ASP A 327 20.57 -7.01 17.91
CA ASP A 327 19.50 -7.62 18.69
C ASP A 327 18.11 -7.31 18.09
N PRO A 328 17.04 -8.03 18.48
CA PRO A 328 15.69 -7.76 18.01
C PRO A 328 15.20 -6.36 18.38
N PHE A 329 14.59 -5.65 17.44
CA PHE A 329 14.18 -4.25 17.61
C PHE A 329 12.76 -3.94 17.11
N LEU A 330 12.17 -4.78 16.24
CA LEU A 330 10.91 -4.48 15.56
C LEU A 330 9.73 -4.32 16.53
N SER A 331 9.71 -5.08 17.63
CA SER A 331 8.67 -4.92 18.66
C SER A 331 8.72 -3.52 19.31
N GLN A 332 9.89 -2.93 19.48
CA GLN A 332 10.01 -1.58 20.06
C GLN A 332 9.51 -0.49 19.10
N VAL A 333 9.62 -0.72 17.79
CA VAL A 333 9.05 0.17 16.76
C VAL A 333 7.53 -0.03 16.67
N ALA A 334 7.06 -1.27 16.78
CA ALA A 334 5.64 -1.60 16.83
C ALA A 334 4.93 -0.97 18.04
N ASP A 335 5.59 -0.87 19.19
CA ASP A 335 5.00 -0.23 20.37
C ASP A 335 4.67 1.25 20.13
N VAL A 336 5.57 1.98 19.45
CA VAL A 336 5.35 3.38 19.04
C VAL A 336 4.17 3.50 18.06
N LEU A 337 4.02 2.53 17.16
CA LEU A 337 2.87 2.49 16.25
C LEU A 337 1.55 2.28 17.00
N ILE A 338 1.54 1.40 18.00
CA ILE A 338 0.35 1.14 18.81
C ILE A 338 -0.08 2.41 19.54
N ASP A 339 0.87 3.22 20.04
CA ASP A 339 0.59 4.53 20.62
C ASP A 339 0.01 5.52 19.60
N SER A 340 0.58 5.59 18.39
CA SER A 340 0.18 6.58 17.38
C SER A 340 -1.17 6.26 16.72
N MET A 341 -1.49 4.99 16.53
CA MET A 341 -2.69 4.56 15.79
C MET A 341 -3.80 3.98 16.68
N GLY A 342 -3.49 3.64 17.94
CA GLY A 342 -4.40 2.90 18.84
C GLY A 342 -5.67 3.65 19.25
N ALA A 343 -5.70 4.98 19.11
CA ALA A 343 -6.91 5.77 19.36
C ALA A 343 -8.03 5.49 18.36
N HIS A 344 -7.68 5.22 17.09
CA HIS A 344 -8.64 4.85 16.06
C HIS A 344 -8.80 3.33 15.96
N TYR A 345 -7.68 2.59 15.97
CA TYR A 345 -7.64 1.14 15.88
C TYR A 345 -7.49 0.50 17.26
N THR A 346 -8.60 0.43 17.99
CA THR A 346 -8.63 -0.03 19.40
C THR A 346 -8.21 -1.50 19.58
N GLU A 347 -8.19 -2.29 18.50
CA GLU A 347 -7.61 -3.63 18.48
C GLU A 347 -6.10 -3.65 18.77
N LEU A 348 -5.38 -2.56 18.46
CA LEU A 348 -3.94 -2.45 18.71
C LEU A 348 -3.63 -2.41 20.22
N PRO A 349 -4.11 -1.44 21.02
CA PRO A 349 -3.82 -1.40 22.45
C PRO A 349 -4.40 -2.60 23.19
N SER A 350 -5.57 -3.11 22.79
CA SER A 350 -6.17 -4.28 23.44
C SER A 350 -5.38 -5.58 23.23
N ARG A 351 -4.53 -5.65 22.21
CA ARG A 351 -3.66 -6.80 21.90
C ARG A 351 -2.17 -6.48 21.99
N ARG A 352 -1.78 -5.36 22.61
CA ARG A 352 -0.38 -4.87 22.63
C ARG A 352 0.61 -5.96 23.00
N ASP A 353 0.48 -6.56 24.19
CA ASP A 353 1.44 -7.55 24.69
C ASP A 353 1.59 -8.75 23.74
N TYR A 354 0.47 -9.23 23.19
CA TYR A 354 0.45 -10.33 22.22
C TYR A 354 1.17 -9.95 20.92
N ILE A 355 0.88 -8.77 20.36
CA ILE A 355 1.51 -8.28 19.14
C ILE A 355 3.02 -8.18 19.33
N LEU A 356 3.46 -7.51 20.40
CA LEU A 356 4.88 -7.30 20.69
C LEU A 356 5.62 -8.62 20.90
N GLN A 357 5.00 -9.58 21.59
CA GLN A 357 5.58 -10.89 21.83
C GLN A 357 5.76 -11.70 20.54
N VAL A 358 4.74 -11.74 19.67
CA VAL A 358 4.81 -12.48 18.39
C VAL A 358 5.91 -11.92 17.50
N ILE A 359 5.99 -10.58 17.38
CA ILE A 359 7.01 -9.90 16.57
C ILE A 359 8.41 -10.22 17.10
N HIS A 360 8.61 -10.07 18.42
CA HIS A 360 9.90 -10.31 19.05
C HIS A 360 10.39 -11.75 18.86
N GLN A 361 9.51 -12.74 19.09
CA GLN A 361 9.87 -14.16 18.98
C GLN A 361 10.25 -14.57 17.54
N GLU A 362 9.52 -14.08 16.53
CA GLU A 362 9.86 -14.40 15.14
C GLU A 362 11.16 -13.70 14.72
N GLU A 363 11.41 -12.46 15.16
CA GLU A 363 12.65 -11.75 14.87
C GLU A 363 13.86 -12.44 15.54
N GLU A 364 13.76 -12.80 16.82
CA GLU A 364 14.81 -13.52 17.56
C GLU A 364 15.15 -14.85 16.86
N ARG A 365 14.13 -15.63 16.49
CA ARG A 365 14.32 -16.90 15.77
C ARG A 365 15.01 -16.70 14.43
N PHE A 366 14.65 -15.65 13.68
CA PHE A 366 15.22 -15.38 12.38
C PHE A 366 16.67 -14.87 12.47
N GLN A 367 17.00 -14.04 13.45
CA GLN A 367 18.36 -13.51 13.61
C GLN A 367 19.41 -14.61 13.81
N GLN A 368 19.04 -15.74 14.44
CA GLN A 368 19.91 -16.91 14.62
C GLN A 368 20.38 -17.51 13.29
N THR A 369 19.57 -17.42 12.22
CA THR A 369 19.90 -17.99 10.90
C THR A 369 20.34 -16.93 9.89
N LEU A 370 19.94 -15.67 10.06
CA LEU A 370 20.21 -14.58 9.14
C LEU A 370 21.70 -14.38 8.85
N SER A 371 22.53 -14.31 9.91
CA SER A 371 23.96 -14.04 9.74
C SER A 371 24.67 -15.12 8.92
N THR A 372 24.39 -16.39 9.22
CA THR A 372 24.95 -17.53 8.49
C THR A 372 24.48 -17.52 7.03
N GLY A 373 23.19 -17.29 6.79
CA GLY A 373 22.63 -17.26 5.43
C GLY A 373 23.22 -16.15 4.57
N LEU A 374 23.36 -14.92 5.12
CA LEU A 374 23.95 -13.79 4.41
C LEU A 374 25.41 -14.04 4.02
N THR A 375 26.21 -14.59 4.93
CA THR A 375 27.61 -14.93 4.62
C THR A 375 27.70 -15.97 3.50
N ARG A 376 26.89 -17.02 3.57
CA ARG A 376 26.88 -18.07 2.54
C ARG A 376 26.42 -17.57 1.18
N LEU A 377 25.39 -16.74 1.14
CA LEU A 377 24.91 -16.17 -0.11
C LEU A 377 25.93 -15.19 -0.70
N ALA A 378 26.64 -14.40 0.12
CA ALA A 378 27.71 -13.54 -0.36
C ALA A 378 28.90 -14.34 -0.95
N GLU A 379 29.31 -15.43 -0.29
CA GLU A 379 30.33 -16.36 -0.80
C GLU A 379 29.91 -16.96 -2.15
N LEU A 380 28.67 -17.46 -2.23
CA LEU A 380 28.09 -18.05 -3.43
C LEU A 380 28.01 -17.04 -4.58
N ALA A 381 27.50 -15.84 -4.31
CA ALA A 381 27.38 -14.77 -5.32
C ALA A 381 28.74 -14.32 -5.84
N GLY A 382 29.78 -14.28 -4.99
CA GLY A 382 31.16 -14.00 -5.40
C GLY A 382 31.68 -15.06 -6.38
N ALA A 383 31.57 -16.34 -6.01
CA ALA A 383 32.02 -17.44 -6.85
C ALA A 383 31.30 -17.47 -8.22
N LEU A 384 29.97 -17.31 -8.21
CA LEU A 384 29.17 -17.29 -9.44
C LEU A 384 29.57 -16.15 -10.39
N LYS A 385 29.88 -14.97 -9.85
CA LYS A 385 30.37 -13.84 -10.65
C LYS A 385 31.73 -14.10 -11.25
N ASP A 386 32.64 -14.70 -10.50
CA ASP A 386 33.97 -15.08 -10.99
C ASP A 386 33.88 -16.10 -12.13
N GLU A 387 32.84 -16.93 -12.13
CA GLU A 387 32.52 -17.90 -13.18
C GLU A 387 31.72 -17.30 -14.36
N GLY A 388 31.31 -16.02 -14.28
CA GLY A 388 30.51 -15.35 -15.29
C GLY A 388 29.03 -15.79 -15.33
N ALA A 389 28.53 -16.40 -14.26
CA ALA A 389 27.12 -16.73 -14.13
C ALA A 389 26.26 -15.48 -13.94
N THR A 390 25.00 -15.56 -14.38
CA THR A 390 24.03 -14.47 -14.29
C THR A 390 22.90 -14.76 -13.30
N GLU A 391 22.85 -15.97 -12.73
CA GLU A 391 21.83 -16.39 -11.78
C GLU A 391 22.37 -17.38 -10.74
N VAL A 392 21.72 -17.42 -9.58
CA VAL A 392 21.93 -18.43 -8.54
C VAL A 392 21.17 -19.70 -8.94
N PRO A 393 21.83 -20.88 -9.03
CA PRO A 393 21.17 -22.14 -9.35
C PRO A 393 20.07 -22.50 -8.34
N GLY A 394 18.99 -23.10 -8.82
CA GLY A 394 17.84 -23.44 -7.98
C GLY A 394 18.16 -24.39 -6.83
N GLU A 395 19.07 -25.36 -7.04
CA GLU A 395 19.55 -26.28 -5.99
C GLU A 395 20.32 -25.54 -4.88
N GLU A 396 21.10 -24.53 -5.24
CA GLU A 396 21.86 -23.73 -4.29
C GLU A 396 20.94 -22.78 -3.50
N ALA A 397 19.96 -22.17 -4.17
CA ALA A 397 18.89 -21.42 -3.52
C ALA A 397 18.07 -22.31 -2.58
N PHE A 398 17.80 -23.56 -2.97
CA PHE A 398 17.13 -24.55 -2.15
C PHE A 398 17.98 -24.96 -0.95
N ARG A 399 19.29 -25.12 -1.11
CA ARG A 399 20.21 -25.39 0.01
C ARG A 399 20.23 -24.24 1.01
N LEU A 400 20.24 -22.99 0.55
CA LEU A 400 20.08 -21.80 1.40
C LEU A 400 18.79 -21.86 2.23
N TYR A 401 17.68 -22.23 1.58
CA TYR A 401 16.38 -22.38 2.22
C TYR A 401 16.31 -23.54 3.21
N ASP A 402 16.63 -24.75 2.79
CA ASP A 402 16.44 -25.97 3.56
C ASP A 402 17.49 -26.14 4.66
N THR A 403 18.77 -26.02 4.31
CA THR A 403 19.88 -26.31 5.24
C THR A 403 20.13 -25.14 6.19
N TYR A 404 20.03 -23.91 5.70
CA TYR A 404 20.40 -22.71 6.46
C TYR A 404 19.20 -21.90 6.92
N GLY A 405 17.98 -22.31 6.57
CA GLY A 405 16.75 -21.60 6.92
C GLY A 405 16.66 -20.20 6.30
N PHE A 406 17.46 -19.92 5.26
CA PHE A 406 17.53 -18.61 4.63
C PHE A 406 16.40 -18.46 3.61
N PRO A 407 15.46 -17.51 3.80
CA PRO A 407 14.25 -17.42 2.98
C PRO A 407 14.57 -17.21 1.51
N ILE A 408 13.86 -17.91 0.62
CA ILE A 408 14.01 -17.75 -0.82
C ILE A 408 13.81 -16.29 -1.26
N ASP A 409 12.87 -15.56 -0.65
CA ASP A 409 12.63 -14.16 -1.00
C ASP A 409 13.85 -13.27 -0.70
N LEU A 410 14.56 -13.54 0.41
CA LEU A 410 15.79 -12.81 0.72
C LEU A 410 16.95 -13.25 -0.17
N THR A 411 16.98 -14.51 -0.60
CA THR A 411 17.93 -14.98 -1.62
C THR A 411 17.76 -14.18 -2.91
N VAL A 412 16.52 -14.03 -3.37
CA VAL A 412 16.19 -13.24 -4.57
C VAL A 412 16.61 -11.79 -4.40
N GLU A 413 16.25 -11.14 -3.29
CA GLU A 413 16.56 -9.73 -3.05
C GLU A 413 18.08 -9.47 -2.99
N VAL A 414 18.83 -10.28 -2.22
CA VAL A 414 20.30 -10.14 -2.09
C VAL A 414 21.01 -10.51 -3.40
N ALA A 415 20.53 -11.51 -4.14
CA ALA A 415 21.09 -11.86 -5.43
C ALA A 415 20.91 -10.71 -6.44
N GLN A 416 19.73 -10.08 -6.47
CA GLN A 416 19.46 -8.93 -7.33
C GLN A 416 20.34 -7.72 -7.01
N GLU A 417 20.59 -7.43 -5.73
CA GLU A 417 21.55 -6.40 -5.32
C GLU A 417 22.99 -6.73 -5.76
N ALA A 418 23.32 -8.01 -5.84
CA ALA A 418 24.55 -8.48 -6.44
C ALA A 418 24.50 -8.50 -7.99
N GLY A 419 23.39 -8.18 -8.65
CA GLY A 419 23.27 -8.26 -10.11
C GLY A 419 23.14 -9.69 -10.65
N LEU A 420 22.66 -10.61 -9.82
CA LEU A 420 22.34 -12.00 -10.17
C LEU A 420 20.82 -12.22 -10.12
N GLY A 421 20.30 -13.04 -11.03
CA GLY A 421 18.98 -13.65 -10.91
C GLY A 421 18.99 -14.83 -9.93
N VAL A 422 17.85 -15.49 -9.79
CA VAL A 422 17.71 -16.78 -9.10
C VAL A 422 16.86 -17.70 -9.96
N ASP A 423 17.33 -18.93 -10.19
CA ASP A 423 16.57 -19.96 -10.89
C ASP A 423 15.42 -20.47 -10.00
N MET A 424 14.27 -19.80 -10.12
CA MET A 424 13.08 -20.12 -9.35
C MET A 424 12.43 -21.44 -9.77
N ASP A 425 12.61 -21.88 -11.02
CA ASP A 425 12.03 -23.13 -11.50
C ASP A 425 12.84 -24.33 -11.01
N GLY A 426 14.17 -24.22 -10.99
CA GLY A 426 15.04 -25.18 -10.32
C GLY A 426 14.77 -25.24 -8.81
N PHE A 427 14.60 -24.09 -8.15
CA PHE A 427 14.26 -24.05 -6.72
C PHE A 427 12.94 -24.78 -6.44
N ARG A 428 11.89 -24.53 -7.24
CA ARG A 428 10.59 -25.21 -7.13
C ARG A 428 10.71 -26.71 -7.39
N SER A 429 11.54 -27.11 -8.35
CA SER A 429 11.80 -28.52 -8.64
C SER A 429 12.46 -29.22 -7.46
N ALA A 430 13.50 -28.61 -6.87
CA ALA A 430 14.16 -29.13 -5.67
C ALA A 430 13.22 -29.21 -4.46
N MET A 431 12.34 -28.21 -4.27
CA MET A 431 11.28 -28.24 -3.25
C MET A 431 10.28 -29.38 -3.45
N GLN A 432 9.97 -29.74 -4.70
CA GLN A 432 9.06 -30.85 -5.01
C GLN A 432 9.71 -32.22 -4.81
N GLU A 433 11.00 -32.35 -5.10
CA GLU A 433 11.73 -33.60 -4.87
C GLU A 433 11.90 -33.95 -3.38
N GLN A 434 11.89 -32.94 -2.51
CA GLN A 434 11.94 -33.12 -1.06
C GLN A 434 10.57 -33.44 -0.42
N ARG A 435 9.47 -32.98 -1.03
CA ARG A 435 8.09 -33.21 -0.56
C ARG A 435 7.65 -34.64 -0.78
#